data_AF-A0A3D9CXU0-F1
#
_entry.id   AF-A0A3D9CXU0-F1
#
_cell.length_a   1.000
_cell.length_b   1.000
_cell.length_c   1.000
_cell.angle_alpha   90.00
_cell.angle_beta   90.00
_cell.angle_gamma   90.00
#
_symmetry.space_group_name_H-M   'P 1'
#
loop_
_entity.id
_entity.type
_entity.pdbx_description
1 polymer ?
#
loop_
_entity_poly.entity_id
_entity_poly.type
_entity_poly.pdbx_seq_one_letter_code
_entity_poly.pdbx_strand_id
1 'polypeptide(L)'
;MHYQKKLDKIFSNGNLWKHRTLRTLFDPNSSEYNETSMEKKLEILQKIRDNKIDLNQLLDEYKEFYINENKAHVAEIADEGYKILLKNEMK
;
A
#
# COMPACT_ATOMS: atom_id res chain seq x y z
N MET A 1 10.27 6.41 -10.74
CA MET A 1 10.51 4.99 -10.39
C MET A 1 9.22 4.46 -9.80
N HIS A 2 8.60 3.42 -10.38
CA HIS A 2 7.33 2.88 -9.83
C HIS A 2 7.50 2.52 -8.35
N TYR A 3 6.56 2.95 -7.50
CA TYR A 3 6.58 2.68 -6.06
C TYR A 3 6.74 1.18 -5.75
N GLN A 4 6.21 0.32 -6.62
CA GLN A 4 6.34 -1.13 -6.55
C GLN A 4 7.81 -1.58 -6.45
N LYS A 5 8.75 -0.92 -7.16
CA LYS A 5 10.19 -1.22 -7.06
C LYS A 5 10.76 -0.88 -5.69
N LYS A 6 10.24 0.16 -5.02
CA LYS A 6 10.63 0.49 -3.64
C LYS A 6 10.22 -0.64 -2.70
N LEU A 7 9.01 -1.18 -2.88
CA LEU A 7 8.48 -2.27 -2.07
C LEU A 7 9.21 -3.58 -2.31
N ASP A 8 9.44 -3.94 -3.58
CA ASP A 8 10.22 -5.11 -3.98
C ASP A 8 11.60 -5.08 -3.29
N LYS A 9 12.25 -3.92 -3.25
CA LYS A 9 13.55 -3.72 -2.60
C LYS A 9 13.52 -4.01 -1.09
N ILE A 10 12.54 -3.49 -0.37
CA ILE A 10 12.50 -3.63 1.10
C ILE A 10 11.88 -4.95 1.58
N PHE A 11 10.96 -5.54 0.80
CA PHE A 11 10.24 -6.75 1.21
C PHE A 11 10.80 -8.05 0.61
N SER A 12 11.48 -7.98 -0.53
CA SER A 12 11.94 -9.17 -1.26
C SER A 12 13.34 -9.01 -1.86
N ASN A 13 14.17 -8.11 -1.32
CA ASN A 13 15.53 -7.84 -1.78
C ASN A 13 15.60 -7.52 -3.29
N GLY A 14 14.59 -6.84 -3.81
CA GLY A 14 14.47 -6.46 -5.22
C GLY A 14 13.74 -7.47 -6.10
N ASN A 15 13.33 -8.63 -5.55
CA ASN A 15 12.46 -9.58 -6.24
C ASN A 15 10.99 -9.13 -6.18
N LEU A 16 10.15 -9.77 -7.00
CA LEU A 16 8.71 -9.49 -7.04
C LEU A 16 8.04 -9.86 -5.72
N TRP A 17 7.68 -8.84 -4.93
CA TRP A 17 6.96 -9.06 -3.69
C TRP A 17 5.46 -9.20 -3.93
N LYS A 18 4.82 -10.19 -3.28
CA LYS A 18 3.41 -10.53 -3.51
C LYS A 18 2.40 -9.41 -3.21
N HIS A 19 2.74 -8.44 -2.36
CA HIS A 19 1.88 -7.29 -2.02
C HIS A 19 2.40 -5.97 -2.63
N ARG A 20 3.25 -6.04 -3.66
CA ARG A 20 3.85 -4.85 -4.30
C ARG A 20 2.84 -3.86 -4.89
N THR A 21 1.61 -4.30 -5.10
CA THR A 21 0.47 -3.48 -5.56
C THR A 21 -0.07 -2.57 -4.47
N LEU A 22 0.22 -2.82 -3.18
CA LEU A 22 -0.37 -2.14 -2.00
C LEU A 22 -1.89 -2.12 -1.93
N ARG A 23 -2.62 -2.85 -2.78
CA ARG A 23 -4.08 -3.02 -2.60
C ARG A 23 -4.40 -3.64 -1.25
N THR A 24 -3.50 -4.47 -0.74
CA THR A 24 -3.48 -4.97 0.65
C THR A 24 -3.61 -3.89 1.73
N LEU A 25 -3.13 -2.66 1.49
CA LEU A 25 -3.21 -1.55 2.46
C LEU A 25 -4.25 -0.49 2.07
N PHE A 26 -4.28 -0.12 0.79
CA PHE A 26 -5.01 1.06 0.34
C PHE A 26 -6.30 0.74 -0.39
N ASP A 27 -6.62 -0.52 -0.68
CA ASP A 27 -7.85 -0.88 -1.39
C ASP A 27 -8.79 -1.77 -0.57
N PRO A 28 -9.67 -1.18 0.27
CA PRO A 28 -10.64 -1.92 1.07
C PRO A 28 -11.56 -2.85 0.27
N ASN A 29 -11.74 -2.58 -1.02
CA ASN A 29 -12.61 -3.35 -1.90
C ASN A 29 -11.88 -4.51 -2.60
N SER A 30 -10.55 -4.60 -2.46
CA SER A 30 -9.77 -5.69 -3.04
C SER A 30 -9.83 -6.96 -2.19
N SER A 31 -9.75 -8.12 -2.86
CA SER A 31 -9.53 -9.41 -2.19
C SER A 31 -8.24 -9.40 -1.37
N GLU A 32 -7.17 -8.81 -1.91
CA GLU A 32 -5.87 -8.67 -1.22
C GLU A 32 -5.99 -7.97 0.14
N TYR A 33 -6.83 -6.95 0.25
CA TYR A 33 -7.11 -6.27 1.51
C TYR A 33 -7.95 -7.16 2.44
N ASN A 34 -9.03 -7.74 1.92
CA ASN A 34 -9.97 -8.53 2.72
C ASN A 34 -9.37 -9.84 3.25
N GLU A 35 -8.44 -10.44 2.51
CA GLU A 35 -7.73 -11.67 2.88
C GLU A 35 -6.55 -11.43 3.82
N THR A 36 -6.12 -10.16 4.00
CA THR A 36 -4.98 -9.82 4.87
C THR A 36 -5.47 -9.31 6.22
N SER A 37 -5.00 -9.88 7.33
CA SER A 37 -5.36 -9.39 8.67
C SER A 37 -4.89 -7.95 8.93
N MET A 38 -5.58 -7.21 9.80
CA MET A 38 -5.15 -5.85 10.16
C MET A 38 -3.75 -5.84 10.79
N GLU A 39 -3.42 -6.82 11.62
CA GLU A 39 -2.07 -7.01 12.17
C GLU A 39 -1.02 -7.08 11.06
N LYS A 40 -1.28 -7.87 10.01
CA LYS A 40 -0.35 -8.00 8.89
C LYS A 40 -0.22 -6.69 8.08
N LYS A 41 -1.32 -5.94 7.95
CA LYS A 41 -1.28 -4.60 7.34
C LYS A 41 -0.39 -3.65 8.14
N LEU A 42 -0.50 -3.68 9.47
CA LEU A 42 0.34 -2.88 10.37
C LEU A 42 1.82 -3.30 10.33
N GLU A 43 2.13 -4.59 10.22
CA GLU A 43 3.52 -5.04 10.01
C GLU A 43 4.13 -4.50 8.72
N ILE A 44 3.34 -4.49 7.62
CA ILE A 44 3.77 -3.93 6.35
C ILE A 44 4.03 -2.42 6.51
N LEU A 45 3.08 -1.71 7.13
CA LEU A 45 3.19 -0.28 7.41
C LEU A 45 4.46 0.05 8.22
N GLN A 46 4.71 -0.69 9.31
CA GLN A 46 5.88 -0.50 10.15
C GLN A 46 7.16 -0.67 9.33
N LYS A 47 7.25 -1.72 8.51
CA LYS A 47 8.42 -1.97 7.66
C LYS A 47 8.65 -0.87 6.61
N ILE A 48 7.58 -0.27 6.07
CA ILE A 48 7.67 0.91 5.19
C ILE A 48 8.29 2.10 5.94
N ARG A 49 7.81 2.37 7.17
CA ARG A 49 8.32 3.46 8.03
C ARG A 49 9.78 3.24 8.44
N ASP A 50 10.15 2.02 8.84
CA ASP A 50 11.53 1.67 9.23
C ASP A 50 12.53 1.91 8.10
N ASN A 51 12.07 1.81 6.85
CA ASN A 51 12.87 2.09 5.65
C ASN A 51 12.80 3.56 5.20
N LYS A 52 12.25 4.46 6.03
CA LYS A 52 12.14 5.91 5.79
C LYS A 52 11.39 6.26 4.50
N ILE A 53 10.43 5.42 4.11
CA ILE A 53 9.55 5.73 2.98
C ILE A 53 8.40 6.60 3.50
N ASP A 54 8.24 7.78 2.90
CA ASP A 54 7.12 8.66 3.21
C ASP A 54 5.81 8.02 2.71
N LEU A 55 4.86 7.88 3.63
CA LEU A 55 3.62 7.16 3.40
C LEU A 55 2.62 7.96 2.54
N ASN A 56 2.62 9.30 2.67
CA ASN A 56 1.79 10.15 1.83
C ASN A 56 2.33 10.15 0.39
N GLN A 57 3.65 10.27 0.23
CA GLN A 57 4.28 10.12 -1.08
C GLN A 57 3.98 8.75 -1.70
N LEU A 58 4.04 7.68 -0.90
CA LEU A 58 3.72 6.33 -1.36
C LEU A 58 2.26 6.19 -1.80
N LEU A 59 1.33 6.83 -1.09
CA LEU A 59 -0.09 6.89 -1.45
C LEU A 59 -0.31 7.66 -2.76
N ASP A 60 0.37 8.80 -2.95
CA ASP A 60 0.27 9.59 -4.19
C ASP A 60 0.79 8.79 -5.39
N GLU A 61 1.96 8.15 -5.26
CA GLU A 61 2.53 7.28 -6.30
C GLU A 61 1.63 6.07 -6.61
N TYR A 62 0.95 5.52 -5.60
CA TYR A 62 -0.05 4.46 -5.76
C TYR A 62 -1.25 4.94 -6.60
N LYS A 63 -1.82 6.11 -6.26
CA LYS A 63 -2.97 6.69 -6.97
C LYS A 63 -2.61 7.00 -8.43
N GLU A 64 -1.47 7.66 -8.66
CA GLU A 64 -0.99 8.01 -10.00
C GLU A 64 -0.85 6.76 -10.88
N PHE A 65 -0.27 5.69 -10.32
CA PHE A 65 -0.13 4.42 -11.04
C PHE A 65 -1.48 3.86 -11.49
N TYR A 66 -2.47 3.77 -10.60
CA TYR A 66 -3.77 3.20 -10.96
C TYR A 66 -4.58 4.09 -11.90
N ILE A 67 -4.42 5.41 -11.83
CA ILE A 67 -4.99 6.33 -12.82
C ILE A 67 -4.39 6.05 -14.21
N ASN A 68 -3.06 5.94 -14.31
CA ASN A 68 -2.37 5.64 -15.56
C ASN A 68 -2.71 4.25 -16.14
N GLU A 69 -3.07 3.29 -15.27
CA GLU A 69 -3.54 1.95 -15.65
C GLU A 69 -5.04 1.89 -16.02
N ASN A 70 -5.71 3.04 -16.20
CA ASN A 70 -7.16 3.14 -16.45
C ASN A 70 -8.02 2.48 -15.35
N LYS A 71 -7.55 2.53 -14.10
CA LYS A 71 -8.22 1.98 -12.91
C LYS A 71 -8.44 3.07 -11.86
N ALA A 72 -8.97 4.22 -12.28
CA ALA A 72 -9.21 5.38 -11.42
C ALA A 72 -10.02 5.04 -10.15
N HIS A 73 -10.98 4.12 -10.25
CA HIS A 73 -11.76 3.63 -9.10
C HIS A 73 -10.91 3.07 -7.96
N VAL A 74 -9.71 2.53 -8.24
CA VAL A 74 -8.75 2.05 -7.22
C VAL A 74 -8.04 3.22 -6.53
N ALA A 75 -7.79 4.31 -7.25
CA ALA A 75 -7.19 5.51 -6.70
C ALA A 75 -8.18 6.32 -5.84
N GLU A 76 -9.45 6.37 -6.24
CA GLU A 76 -10.53 7.09 -5.54
C GLU A 76 -10.78 6.56 -4.12
N ILE A 77 -10.68 5.25 -3.94
CA ILE A 77 -10.88 4.57 -2.66
C ILE A 77 -9.62 4.52 -1.79
N ALA A 78 -8.46 4.94 -2.32
CA ALA A 78 -7.16 4.82 -1.66
C ALA A 78 -7.09 5.60 -0.34
N ASP A 79 -7.71 6.78 -0.31
CA ASP A 79 -7.78 7.63 0.88
C ASP A 79 -8.61 6.99 2.01
N GLU A 80 -9.63 6.20 1.66
CA GLU A 80 -10.42 5.47 2.65
C GLU A 80 -9.59 4.37 3.30
N GLY A 81 -8.91 3.55 2.50
CA GLY A 81 -7.99 2.52 3.00
C GLY A 81 -6.90 3.12 3.89
N TYR A 82 -6.35 4.26 3.47
CA TYR A 82 -5.35 4.98 4.25
C TYR A 82 -5.88 5.45 5.62
N LYS A 83 -7.08 6.07 5.65
CA LYS A 83 -7.73 6.50 6.90
C LYS A 83 -8.00 5.33 7.85
N ILE A 84 -8.46 4.19 7.33
CA ILE A 84 -8.70 2.99 8.13
C ILE A 84 -7.39 2.48 8.71
N LEU A 85 -6.32 2.43 7.92
CA LEU A 85 -5.01 1.99 8.35
C LEU A 85 -4.47 2.85 9.51
N LEU A 86 -4.46 4.18 9.34
CA LEU A 86 -4.00 5.10 10.40
C LEU A 86 -4.84 5.03 11.67
N LYS A 87 -6.17 4.87 11.53
CA LYS A 87 -7.06 4.72 12.69
C LYS A 87 -6.75 3.47 13.52
N ASN A 88 -6.26 2.40 12.90
CA ASN A 88 -5.89 1.18 13.62
C ASN A 88 -4.44 1.20 14.13
N GLU A 89 -3.56 2.00 13.54
CA GLU A 89 -2.19 2.24 14.06
C GLU A 89 -2.21 2.99 15.41
N MET A 90 -3.20 3.87 15.63
CA MET A 90 -3.33 4.68 16.85
C MET A 90 -4.07 3.99 18.01
N LYS A 91 -4.47 2.73 17.86
CA LYS A 91 -5.16 1.96 18.90
C LYS A 91 -4.17 1.14 19.71
#